data_AF-A0A8K0CYH8-F1
#
_entry.id   AF-A0A8K0CYH8-F1
#
_cell.length_a   1.000
_cell.length_b   1.000
_cell.length_c   1.000
_cell.angle_alpha   90.00
_cell.angle_beta   90.00
_cell.angle_gamma   90.00
#
_symmetry.space_group_name_H-M   'P 1'
#
loop_
_entity.id
_entity.type
_entity.pdbx_description
1 polymer ?
#
loop_
_entity_poly.entity_id
_entity_poly.type
_entity_poly.pdbx_seq_one_letter_code
_entity_poly.pdbx_strand_id
1 'polypeptide(L)'
;RTYQTKIRHIFIFVTLAFQLGFYCIPANYVTDEALSVSYAIYSSKWYSHHFPSLNVPLLLMMQNAQHGITIRAGGLVAINTETFVN
;
A
#
# COMPACT_ATOMS: atom_id res chain seq x y z
N ARG A 1 -8.12 39.46 9.26
CA ARG A 1 -8.70 38.18 9.72
C ARG A 1 -8.37 37.00 8.79
N THR A 2 -8.38 37.19 7.46
CA THR A 2 -8.14 36.15 6.44
C THR A 2 -6.71 35.54 6.45
N TYR A 3 -5.69 36.30 6.84
CA TYR A 3 -4.31 35.80 6.90
C TYR A 3 -4.10 34.70 7.95
N GLN A 4 -4.74 34.82 9.11
CA GLN A 4 -4.66 33.84 10.20
C GLN A 4 -5.27 32.49 9.79
N THR A 5 -6.36 32.51 9.01
CA THR A 5 -7.01 31.29 8.52
C THR A 5 -6.15 30.54 7.51
N LYS A 6 -5.44 31.25 6.62
CA LYS A 6 -4.52 30.64 5.65
C LYS A 6 -3.36 29.94 6.34
N ILE A 7 -2.73 30.59 7.34
CA ILE A 7 -1.62 30.02 8.11
C ILE A 7 -2.06 28.75 8.85
N ARG A 8 -3.25 28.77 9.47
CA ARG A 8 -3.81 27.59 10.14
C ARG A 8 -4.00 26.41 9.18
N HIS A 9 -4.53 26.65 7.98
CA HIS A 9 -4.75 25.60 6.99
C HIS A 9 -3.44 25.03 6.43
N ILE A 10 -2.43 25.88 6.19
CA ILE A 10 -1.09 25.45 5.78
C ILE A 10 -0.47 24.55 6.85
N PHE A 11 -0.55 24.95 8.12
CA PHE A 11 -0.01 24.15 9.22
C PHE A 11 -0.66 22.76 9.30
N ILE A 12 -1.98 22.69 9.21
CA ILE A 12 -2.73 21.42 9.21
C ILE A 12 -2.33 20.53 8.03
N PHE A 13 -2.19 21.12 6.83
CA PHE A 13 -1.78 20.39 5.64
C PHE A 13 -0.38 19.79 5.79
N VAL A 14 0.58 20.56 6.32
CA VAL A 14 1.95 20.10 6.56
C VAL A 14 1.98 18.97 7.59
N THR A 15 1.26 19.12 8.71
CA THR A 15 1.19 18.05 9.74
C THR A 15 0.56 16.78 9.21
N LEU A 16 -0.48 16.89 8.37
CA LEU A 16 -1.15 15.75 7.75
C LEU A 16 -0.24 15.05 6.75
N ALA A 17 0.45 15.80 5.89
CA ALA A 17 1.40 15.25 4.93
C ALA A 17 2.54 14.52 5.63
N PHE A 18 3.06 15.08 6.72
CA PHE A 18 4.08 14.45 7.55
C PHE A 18 3.57 13.14 8.18
N GLN A 19 2.38 13.18 8.80
CA GLN A 19 1.78 11.99 9.41
C GLN A 19 1.50 10.87 8.39
N LEU A 20 0.98 11.22 7.21
CA LEU A 20 0.77 10.28 6.11
C LEU A 20 2.10 9.73 5.58
N GLY A 21 3.13 10.56 5.42
CA GLY A 21 4.45 10.14 4.99
C GLY A 21 5.08 9.11 5.93
N PHE A 22 5.01 9.35 7.24
CA PHE A 22 5.49 8.40 8.25
C PHE A 22 4.77 7.05 8.23
N TYR A 23 3.47 7.05 7.92
CA TYR A 23 2.68 5.83 7.82
C TYR A 23 2.88 5.08 6.49
N CYS A 24 3.09 5.83 5.40
CA CYS A 24 3.19 5.30 4.04
C CYS A 24 4.49 4.51 3.80
N ILE A 25 5.62 4.97 4.34
CA ILE A 25 6.92 4.31 4.14
C ILE A 25 6.91 2.84 4.57
N PRO A 26 6.57 2.48 5.83
CA PRO A 26 6.52 1.08 6.24
C PRO A 26 5.40 0.31 5.52
N ALA A 27 4.28 0.95 5.20
CA ALA A 27 3.19 0.31 4.46
C ALA A 27 3.61 -0.13 3.06
N ASN A 28 4.36 0.70 2.32
CA ASN A 28 4.92 0.34 1.02
C ASN A 28 5.97 -0.77 1.14
N TYR A 29 6.89 -0.67 2.12
CA TYR A 29 7.91 -1.69 2.34
C TYR A 29 7.30 -3.06 2.63
N VAL A 30 6.32 -3.13 3.54
CA VAL A 30 5.61 -4.37 3.86
C VAL A 30 4.84 -4.91 2.66
N THR A 31 4.28 -4.03 1.82
CA THR A 31 3.56 -4.43 0.62
C THR A 31 4.49 -5.06 -0.42
N ASP A 32 5.65 -4.46 -0.67
CA ASP A 32 6.64 -4.96 -1.63
C ASP A 32 7.20 -6.33 -1.20
N GLU A 33 7.55 -6.45 0.09
CA GLU A 33 7.98 -7.73 0.67
C GLU A 33 6.86 -8.78 0.61
N ALA A 34 5.62 -8.40 0.89
CA ALA A 34 4.48 -9.31 0.81
C ALA A 34 4.22 -9.81 -0.63
N LEU A 35 4.47 -8.99 -1.66
CA LEU A 35 4.39 -9.39 -3.07
C LEU A 35 5.47 -10.42 -3.43
N SER A 36 6.71 -10.17 -3.00
CA SER A 36 7.85 -11.08 -3.19
C SER A 36 7.58 -12.45 -2.53
N VAL A 37 7.11 -12.43 -1.28
CA VAL A 37 6.72 -13.65 -0.54
C VAL A 37 5.56 -14.38 -1.24
N SER A 38 4.55 -13.66 -1.71
CA SER A 38 3.41 -14.24 -2.44
C SER A 38 3.86 -14.94 -3.73
N TYR A 39 4.80 -14.33 -4.46
CA TYR A 39 5.38 -14.94 -5.67
C TYR A 39 6.16 -16.22 -5.35
N ALA A 40 7.00 -16.19 -4.31
CA ALA A 40 7.75 -17.36 -3.85
C ALA A 40 6.84 -18.51 -3.42
N ILE A 41 5.74 -18.20 -2.72
CA ILE A 41 4.77 -19.22 -2.34
C ILE A 41 4.02 -19.75 -3.55
N TYR A 42 3.59 -18.91 -4.50
CA TYR A 42 2.96 -19.41 -5.73
C TYR A 42 3.88 -20.40 -6.48
N SER A 43 5.18 -20.10 -6.55
CA SER A 43 6.18 -20.98 -7.15
C SER A 43 6.39 -22.30 -6.39
N SER A 44 6.02 -22.39 -5.10
CA SER A 44 6.16 -23.60 -4.30
C SER A 44 5.11 -24.67 -4.60
N LYS A 45 4.18 -24.42 -5.54
CA LYS A 45 3.10 -25.33 -5.94
C LYS A 45 2.24 -25.81 -4.76
N TRP A 46 2.02 -24.93 -3.78
CA TRP A 46 1.20 -25.19 -2.59
C TRP A 46 -0.19 -25.76 -2.94
N TYR A 47 -0.77 -25.32 -4.06
CA TYR A 47 -2.06 -25.79 -4.59
C TYR A 47 -2.05 -27.26 -5.03
N SER A 48 -0.88 -27.86 -5.24
CA SER A 48 -0.73 -29.27 -5.58
C SER A 48 -0.80 -30.19 -4.36
N HIS A 49 -0.66 -29.65 -3.15
CA HIS A 49 -0.84 -30.39 -1.90
C HIS A 49 -2.19 -30.02 -1.26
N HIS A 50 -2.99 -31.03 -0.92
CA HIS A 50 -4.34 -30.83 -0.41
C HIS A 50 -4.32 -30.49 1.09
N PHE A 51 -3.94 -29.25 1.44
CA PHE A 51 -4.03 -28.70 2.80
C PHE A 51 -5.08 -27.58 2.86
N PRO A 52 -6.39 -27.90 2.91
CA PRO A 52 -7.46 -26.91 2.84
C PRO A 52 -7.39 -25.84 3.95
N SER A 53 -6.81 -26.16 5.11
CA SER A 53 -6.60 -25.23 6.22
C SER A 53 -5.52 -24.16 5.95
N LEU A 54 -4.52 -24.46 5.11
CA LEU A 54 -3.43 -23.53 4.78
C LEU A 54 -3.73 -22.72 3.51
N ASN A 55 -4.54 -23.30 2.62
CA ASN A 55 -4.88 -22.74 1.31
C ASN A 55 -5.66 -21.41 1.39
N VAL A 56 -6.64 -21.34 2.30
CA VAL A 56 -7.49 -20.15 2.49
C VAL A 56 -6.70 -18.94 3.01
N PRO A 57 -5.93 -19.04 4.11
CA PRO A 57 -5.14 -17.89 4.58
C PRO A 57 -4.04 -17.49 3.60
N LEU A 58 -3.45 -18.44 2.86
CA LEU A 58 -2.48 -18.16 1.81
C LEU A 58 -3.06 -17.35 0.67
N LEU A 59 -4.22 -17.75 0.16
CA LEU A 59 -4.90 -17.05 -0.93
C LEU A 59 -5.28 -15.63 -0.49
N LEU A 60 -5.79 -15.47 0.73
CA LEU A 60 -6.10 -14.15 1.29
C LEU A 60 -4.84 -13.30 1.44
N MET A 61 -3.74 -13.84 1.94
CA MET A 61 -2.48 -13.11 2.06
C MET A 61 -1.96 -12.66 0.70
N MET A 62 -2.02 -13.52 -0.32
CA MET A 62 -1.65 -13.18 -1.70
C MET A 62 -2.56 -12.10 -2.30
N GLN A 63 -3.88 -12.21 -2.10
CA GLN A 63 -4.83 -11.19 -2.56
C GLN A 63 -4.60 -9.85 -1.89
N ASN A 64 -4.31 -9.84 -0.59
CA ASN A 64 -3.98 -8.62 0.16
C ASN A 64 -2.61 -8.05 -0.26
N ALA A 65 -1.63 -8.88 -0.58
CA ALA A 65 -0.34 -8.43 -1.10
C ALA A 65 -0.46 -7.81 -2.51
N GLN A 66 -1.29 -8.40 -3.37
CA GLN A 66 -1.62 -7.87 -4.70
C GLN A 66 -2.45 -6.58 -4.64
N HIS A 67 -3.30 -6.46 -3.62
CA HIS A 67 -3.93 -5.19 -3.24
C HIS A 67 -2.91 -4.32 -2.52
N GLY A 68 -1.89 -3.88 -3.26
CA GLY A 68 -0.87 -3.02 -2.69
C GLY A 68 -1.51 -1.84 -1.99
N ILE A 69 -0.98 -1.45 -0.82
CA ILE A 69 -1.43 -0.29 -0.05
C ILE A 69 -1.05 0.95 -0.87
N THR A 70 -1.79 1.18 -1.94
CA THR A 70 -1.85 2.43 -2.65
C THR A 70 -2.58 3.33 -1.66
N ILE A 71 -1.82 4.16 -0.94
CA ILE A 71 -2.40 5.25 -0.17
C ILE A 71 -3.08 6.17 -1.18
N ARG A 72 -4.36 5.88 -1.43
CA ARG A 72 -5.28 6.64 -2.25
C ARG A 72 -5.63 7.89 -1.46
N ALA A 73 -4.74 8.87 -1.46
CA ALA A 73 -5.09 10.21 -0.98
C ALA A 73 -6.18 10.79 -1.91
N GLY A 74 -7.45 10.61 -1.53
CA GLY A 74 -8.60 11.20 -2.22
C GLY A 74 -9.03 10.56 -3.55
N GLY A 75 -8.55 9.35 -3.88
CA GLY A 75 -9.10 8.56 -4.99
C GLY A 75 -8.80 9.02 -6.42
N LEU A 76 -7.79 9.88 -6.65
CA LEU A 76 -7.58 10.45 -8.00
C LEU A 76 -6.38 9.94 -8.80
N VAL A 77 -5.27 9.49 -8.24
CA VAL A 77 -4.14 9.02 -9.08
C VAL A 77 -3.33 7.96 -8.33
N ALA A 78 -3.22 6.76 -8.91
CA ALA A 78 -2.11 5.87 -8.59
C ALA A 78 -0.84 6.56 -9.06
N ILE A 79 0.00 7.00 -8.13
CA ILE A 79 1.30 7.58 -8.47
C ILE A 79 2.18 6.41 -8.92
N ASN A 80 1.93 5.93 -10.13
CA ASN A 80 2.81 5.00 -10.78
C ASN A 80 3.89 5.83 -11.49
N THR A 81 5.15 5.59 -11.16
CA THR A 81 6.30 6.17 -11.87
C THR A 81 6.31 5.81 -13.36
N GLU A 82 5.53 4.81 -13.76
CA GLU A 82 5.41 4.35 -15.15
C GLU A 82 4.56 5.30 -16.02
N THR A 83 3.64 6.09 -15.45
CA THR A 83 2.85 7.09 -16.20
C THR A 83 3.49 8.47 -16.27
N PHE A 84 4.56 8.71 -15.51
CA PHE A 84 5.34 9.94 -15.59
C PHE A 84 6.46 9.88 -16.64
N VAL A 85 6.73 8.69 -17.18
CA VAL A 85 7.87 8.43 -18.09
C VAL A 85 7.42 8.26 -19.55
N ASN A 86 6.10 8.24 -19.83
CA ASN A 86 5.55 8.29 -21.18
C ASN A 86 4.62 9.49 -21.35
#